data_AF-A0A8J6BDY5-F1
#
_entry.id   AF-A0A8J6BDY5-F1
#
_cell.length_a   1.000
_cell.length_b   1.000
_cell.length_c   1.000
_cell.angle_alpha   90.00
_cell.angle_beta   90.00
_cell.angle_gamma   90.00
#
_symmetry.space_group_name_H-M   'P 1'
#
loop_
_entity.id
_entity.type
_entity.pdbx_description
1 polymer ?
#
loop_
_entity_poly.entity_id
_entity_poly.type
_entity_poly.pdbx_seq_one_letter_code
_entity_poly.pdbx_strand_id
1 'polypeptide(L)'
;MDPVDINYLYVATVKEIKRLKIANCGQHESCNDCLSAYDPHCGWCHSENRCTMKTECTSSTAPGKWIGITEGFGKCLKIKVVPKDGKIAVSIEKNPSLFDENTPWNCEITNKDTKKTICSGKNKAPSLNCSCEFPAHNIYDTATLSAAAQSNSIAFSAQFQFQKCSQYSAFSCLDCISSGCLWCTKASTCTSPLSQCESDYADEDQCRVIEEKATQGSSSNDKCRVIKSKTANGSSANALHICFSHPDWLFYLLAVWISCLYPVSM
;
A
#
# COMPACT_ATOMS: atom_id res chain seq x y z
N MET A 1 -17.16 19.97 18.30
CA MET A 1 -17.43 18.53 18.03
C MET A 1 -18.91 18.26 18.26
N ASP A 2 -19.50 17.35 17.49
CA ASP A 2 -20.90 16.95 17.66
C ASP A 2 -21.07 16.22 19.01
N PRO A 3 -21.93 16.72 19.93
CA PRO A 3 -22.09 16.14 21.26
C PRO A 3 -22.83 14.79 21.25
N VAL A 4 -23.49 14.44 20.14
CA VAL A 4 -24.22 13.17 19.97
C VAL A 4 -23.32 12.10 19.36
N ASP A 5 -22.44 12.51 18.45
CA ASP A 5 -21.58 11.59 17.70
C ASP A 5 -20.21 12.21 17.49
N ILE A 6 -19.24 11.75 18.29
CA ILE A 6 -17.89 12.32 18.32
C ILE A 6 -17.12 12.17 17.00
N ASN A 7 -17.65 11.43 16.02
CA ASN A 7 -17.08 11.28 14.69
C ASN A 7 -17.43 12.42 13.74
N TYR A 8 -18.25 13.38 14.18
CA TYR A 8 -18.69 14.51 13.38
C TYR A 8 -18.38 15.85 14.05
N LEU A 9 -18.27 16.87 13.21
CA LEU A 9 -18.12 18.26 13.60
C LEU A 9 -19.21 19.08 12.91
N TYR A 10 -19.89 19.93 13.67
CA TYR A 10 -20.72 20.97 13.10
C TYR A 10 -19.86 22.19 12.76
N VAL A 11 -19.94 22.62 11.50
CA VAL A 11 -19.28 23.82 10.99
C VAL A 11 -20.36 24.79 10.55
N ALA A 12 -20.37 25.97 11.15
CA ALA A 12 -21.28 27.04 10.78
C ALA A 12 -20.66 27.94 9.70
N THR A 13 -21.46 28.29 8.72
CA THR A 13 -21.19 29.38 7.77
C THR A 13 -22.23 30.49 7.99
N VAL A 14 -22.11 31.60 7.25
CA VAL A 14 -23.08 32.71 7.36
C VAL A 14 -24.52 32.29 7.02
N LYS A 15 -24.71 31.25 6.21
CA LYS A 15 -26.02 30.85 5.68
C LYS A 15 -26.54 29.49 6.17
N GLU A 16 -25.66 28.64 6.69
CA GLU A 16 -26.00 27.25 7.03
C GLU A 16 -25.05 26.67 8.07
N ILE A 17 -25.53 25.61 8.76
CA ILE A 17 -24.71 24.73 9.60
C ILE A 17 -24.57 23.40 8.87
N LYS A 18 -23.32 22.96 8.65
CA LYS A 18 -22.99 21.68 8.02
C LYS A 18 -22.45 20.72 9.05
N ARG A 19 -22.90 19.46 9.00
CA ARG A 19 -22.36 18.36 9.79
C ARG A 19 -21.35 17.60 8.94
N LEU A 20 -20.08 17.64 9.32
CA LEU A 20 -18.98 17.04 8.58
C LEU A 20 -18.40 15.87 9.35
N LYS A 21 -18.11 14.77 8.65
CA LYS A 21 -17.40 13.63 9.23
C LYS A 21 -15.94 14.01 9.44
N ILE A 22 -15.38 13.65 10.59
CA ILE A 22 -14.00 14.02 10.96
C ILE A 22 -12.99 13.38 10.02
N ALA A 23 -13.21 12.12 9.64
CA ALA A 23 -12.35 11.41 8.72
C ALA A 23 -13.15 10.52 7.76
N ASN A 24 -12.67 10.46 6.52
CA ASN A 24 -13.24 9.60 5.48
C ASN A 24 -12.41 8.33 5.29
N CYS A 25 -12.18 7.58 6.37
CA CYS A 25 -11.30 6.41 6.36
C CYS A 25 -11.71 5.34 5.33
N GLY A 26 -13.00 5.22 5.03
CA GLY A 26 -13.54 4.24 4.09
C GLY A 26 -13.06 4.40 2.64
N GLN A 27 -12.36 5.50 2.30
CA GLN A 27 -11.70 5.66 1.01
C GLN A 27 -10.50 4.71 0.83
N HIS A 28 -9.91 4.21 1.92
CA HIS A 28 -8.78 3.30 1.87
C HIS A 28 -9.25 1.85 1.91
N GLU A 29 -9.01 1.11 0.82
CA GLU A 29 -9.56 -0.23 0.61
C GLU A 29 -8.71 -1.35 1.23
N SER A 30 -7.45 -1.07 1.54
CA SER A 30 -6.51 -2.06 2.09
C SER A 30 -5.89 -1.59 3.41
N CYS A 31 -5.42 -2.55 4.21
CA CYS A 31 -4.71 -2.27 5.46
C CYS A 31 -3.48 -1.39 5.22
N ASN A 32 -2.72 -1.68 4.16
CA ASN A 32 -1.49 -0.95 3.87
C ASN A 32 -1.79 0.49 3.42
N ASP A 33 -2.78 0.68 2.55
CA ASP A 33 -3.27 2.00 2.11
C ASP A 33 -3.81 2.81 3.31
N CYS A 34 -4.65 2.19 4.14
CA CYS A 34 -5.22 2.81 5.34
C CYS A 34 -4.15 3.36 6.31
N LEU A 35 -3.12 2.55 6.59
CA LEU A 35 -2.09 2.92 7.56
C LEU A 35 -0.99 3.81 6.95
N SER A 36 -0.82 3.79 5.63
CA SER A 36 0.11 4.67 4.90
C SER A 36 -0.48 6.05 4.60
N ALA A 37 -1.78 6.25 4.82
CA ALA A 37 -2.42 7.56 4.72
C ALA A 37 -1.98 8.53 5.83
N TYR A 38 -1.39 8.00 6.92
CA TYR A 38 -0.97 8.77 8.10
C TYR A 38 -2.08 9.66 8.72
N ASP A 39 -3.35 9.30 8.51
CA ASP A 39 -4.49 9.96 9.15
C ASP A 39 -4.67 9.40 10.59
N PRO A 40 -4.49 10.22 11.64
CA PRO A 40 -4.57 9.77 13.03
C PRO A 40 -5.97 9.32 13.45
N HIS A 41 -7.01 9.68 12.70
CA HIS A 41 -8.37 9.23 12.96
C HIS A 41 -8.65 7.85 12.34
N CYS A 42 -7.81 7.41 11.40
CA CYS A 42 -8.01 6.17 10.67
C CYS A 42 -7.16 5.01 11.21
N GLY A 43 -7.74 3.82 11.13
CA GLY A 43 -7.08 2.58 11.44
C GLY A 43 -7.78 1.40 10.80
N TRP A 44 -7.11 0.26 10.75
CA TRP A 44 -7.63 -0.93 10.12
C TRP A 44 -8.43 -1.77 11.11
N CYS A 45 -9.70 -2.04 10.79
CA CYS A 45 -10.57 -2.92 11.56
C CYS A 45 -10.53 -4.34 10.98
N HIS A 46 -9.74 -5.22 11.59
CA HIS A 46 -9.53 -6.58 11.06
C HIS A 46 -10.78 -7.45 11.06
N SER A 47 -11.67 -7.30 12.03
CA SER A 47 -12.94 -8.06 12.10
C SER A 47 -13.89 -7.72 10.94
N GLU A 48 -13.76 -6.51 10.39
CA GLU A 48 -14.67 -5.99 9.38
C GLU A 48 -13.98 -5.78 8.02
N ASN A 49 -12.66 -6.03 7.96
CA ASN A 49 -11.80 -5.88 6.80
C ASN A 49 -12.01 -4.55 6.05
N ARG A 50 -11.97 -3.45 6.79
CA ARG A 50 -12.05 -2.09 6.24
C ARG A 50 -11.33 -1.08 7.12
N CYS A 51 -10.95 0.05 6.52
CA CYS A 51 -10.41 1.20 7.23
C CYS A 51 -11.54 2.00 7.89
N THR A 52 -11.43 2.27 9.19
CA THR A 52 -12.46 2.94 9.99
C THR A 52 -11.87 3.88 11.02
N MET A 53 -12.71 4.75 11.58
CA MET A 53 -12.42 5.33 12.89
C MET A 53 -12.54 4.25 13.97
N LYS A 54 -11.84 4.43 15.10
CA LYS A 54 -11.82 3.44 16.19
C LYS A 54 -13.21 3.14 16.76
N THR A 55 -14.04 4.18 16.87
CA THR A 55 -15.44 4.12 17.34
C THR A 55 -16.37 3.35 16.40
N GLU A 56 -16.03 3.26 15.12
CA GLU A 56 -16.82 2.60 14.07
C GLU A 56 -16.45 1.11 13.89
N CYS A 57 -15.47 0.61 14.64
CA CYS A 57 -15.06 -0.79 14.63
C CYS A 57 -15.64 -1.50 15.86
N THR A 58 -16.53 -2.47 15.61
CA THR A 58 -17.32 -3.16 16.63
C THR A 58 -16.46 -3.89 17.67
N SER A 59 -15.29 -4.36 17.25
CA SER A 59 -14.33 -5.08 18.10
C SER A 59 -13.11 -4.25 18.49
N SER A 60 -13.16 -2.92 18.42
CA SER A 60 -12.01 -2.04 18.65
C SER A 60 -11.39 -2.11 20.05
N THR A 61 -12.12 -2.62 21.04
CA THR A 61 -11.64 -2.80 22.41
C THR A 61 -10.80 -4.07 22.60
N ALA A 62 -10.92 -5.04 21.69
CA ALA A 62 -10.15 -6.27 21.75
C ALA A 62 -8.74 -6.06 21.17
N PRO A 63 -7.68 -6.60 21.82
CA PRO A 63 -6.31 -6.45 21.36
C PRO A 63 -6.12 -6.87 19.90
N GLY A 64 -5.47 -6.02 19.10
CA GLY A 64 -5.13 -6.28 17.70
C GLY A 64 -6.31 -6.22 16.71
N LYS A 65 -7.56 -6.03 17.16
CA LYS A 65 -8.72 -5.99 16.25
C LYS A 65 -8.88 -4.67 15.50
N TRP A 66 -8.48 -3.57 16.13
CA TRP A 66 -8.34 -2.27 15.47
C TRP A 66 -6.91 -1.80 15.68
N ILE A 67 -6.22 -1.49 14.58
CA ILE A 67 -4.83 -1.03 14.60
C ILE A 67 -4.76 0.37 13.98
N GLY A 68 -4.21 1.33 14.72
CA GLY A 68 -4.03 2.70 14.25
C GLY A 68 -2.64 2.94 13.64
N ILE A 69 -2.42 4.15 13.11
CA ILE A 69 -1.15 4.54 12.48
C ILE A 69 0.08 4.35 13.36
N THR A 70 -0.04 4.54 14.68
CA THR A 70 1.06 4.43 15.66
C THR A 70 1.57 3.01 15.83
N GLU A 71 0.74 2.03 15.49
CA GLU A 71 1.10 0.62 15.57
C GLU A 71 1.85 0.15 14.31
N GLY A 72 1.80 0.95 13.24
CA GLY A 72 2.56 0.79 12.00
C GLY A 72 1.95 -0.22 11.00
N PHE A 73 2.26 -0.02 9.71
CA PHE A 73 1.86 -0.92 8.61
C PHE A 73 2.45 -2.34 8.73
N GLY A 74 3.52 -2.50 9.53
CA GLY A 74 4.07 -3.81 9.89
C GLY A 74 3.07 -4.73 10.61
N LYS A 75 1.89 -4.23 10.97
CA LYS A 75 0.79 -5.03 11.52
C LYS A 75 -0.26 -5.55 10.54
N CYS A 76 -0.16 -5.21 9.26
CA CYS A 76 -0.97 -5.84 8.23
C CYS A 76 -0.55 -7.29 7.96
N LEU A 77 -1.49 -8.15 7.57
CA LEU A 77 -1.15 -9.48 7.05
C LEU A 77 -0.38 -9.32 5.74
N LYS A 78 0.81 -9.92 5.65
CA LYS A 78 1.55 -9.99 4.39
C LYS A 78 1.15 -11.26 3.66
N ILE A 79 0.61 -11.08 2.46
CA ILE A 79 0.20 -12.18 1.58
C ILE A 79 1.15 -12.20 0.39
N LYS A 80 1.81 -13.34 0.17
CA LYS A 80 2.67 -13.58 -0.98
C LYS A 80 2.00 -14.59 -1.90
N VAL A 81 1.85 -14.25 -3.17
CA VAL A 81 1.25 -15.12 -4.18
C VAL A 81 2.35 -15.51 -5.16
N VAL A 82 2.60 -16.81 -5.29
CA VAL A 82 3.71 -17.35 -6.10
C VAL A 82 3.16 -18.41 -7.06
N PRO A 83 3.35 -18.28 -8.38
CA PRO A 83 3.05 -19.33 -9.34
C PRO A 83 3.99 -20.52 -9.16
N LYS A 84 3.46 -21.74 -9.28
CA LYS A 84 4.22 -22.98 -9.15
C LYS A 84 3.64 -24.06 -10.06
N ASP A 85 4.28 -24.30 -11.20
CA ASP A 85 3.95 -25.40 -12.13
C ASP A 85 2.45 -25.53 -12.45
N GLY A 86 1.81 -24.44 -12.89
CA GLY A 86 0.37 -24.40 -13.21
C GLY A 86 -0.57 -24.34 -11.99
N LYS A 87 -0.01 -24.27 -10.78
CA LYS A 87 -0.71 -23.94 -9.55
C LYS A 87 -0.33 -22.55 -9.05
N ILE A 88 -1.10 -22.06 -8.09
CA ILE A 88 -0.77 -20.89 -7.29
C ILE A 88 -0.52 -21.35 -5.87
N ALA A 89 0.64 -20.97 -5.33
CA ALA A 89 0.93 -21.04 -3.91
C ALA A 89 0.62 -19.68 -3.27
N VAL A 90 -0.20 -19.66 -2.24
CA VAL A 90 -0.40 -18.47 -1.41
C VAL A 90 0.26 -18.72 -0.07
N SER A 91 1.14 -17.81 0.34
CA SER A 91 1.81 -17.81 1.63
C SER A 91 1.38 -16.60 2.44
N ILE A 92 0.95 -16.84 3.66
CA ILE A 92 0.65 -15.79 4.65
C ILE A 92 1.81 -15.76 5.63
N GLU A 93 2.38 -14.59 5.85
CA GLU A 93 3.38 -14.34 6.88
C GLU A 93 2.67 -13.74 8.10
N LYS A 94 2.81 -14.43 9.23
CA LYS A 94 2.23 -14.04 10.52
C LYS A 94 2.98 -12.85 11.09
N ASN A 95 2.24 -11.87 11.60
CA ASN A 95 2.80 -10.81 12.42
C ASN A 95 2.99 -11.31 13.88
N PRO A 96 4.22 -11.36 14.41
CA PRO A 96 4.50 -11.78 15.79
C PRO A 96 3.76 -10.94 16.84
N SER A 97 3.44 -9.67 16.53
CA SER A 97 2.74 -8.77 17.45
C SER A 97 1.26 -9.12 17.63
N LEU A 98 0.68 -9.87 16.71
CA LEU A 98 -0.76 -10.22 16.68
C LEU A 98 -1.01 -11.69 17.06
N PHE A 99 0.04 -12.50 17.06
CA PHE A 99 -0.05 -13.94 17.24
C PHE A 99 1.18 -14.45 18.00
N ASP A 100 0.97 -15.23 19.05
CA ASP A 100 2.05 -15.88 19.80
C ASP A 100 2.85 -16.86 18.91
N GLU A 101 4.15 -16.64 18.75
CA GLU A 101 5.07 -17.43 17.91
C GLU A 101 5.04 -18.92 18.21
N ASN A 102 4.70 -19.31 19.45
CA ASN A 102 4.66 -20.71 19.88
C ASN A 102 3.31 -21.40 19.67
N THR A 103 2.33 -20.70 19.07
CA THR A 103 1.00 -21.27 18.83
C THR A 103 0.85 -21.73 17.37
N PRO A 104 0.41 -22.98 17.14
CA PRO A 104 0.07 -23.45 15.79
C PRO A 104 -1.12 -22.67 15.25
N TRP A 105 -1.09 -22.39 13.95
CA TRP A 105 -2.10 -21.57 13.30
C TRP A 105 -2.41 -22.12 11.90
N ASN A 106 -3.61 -21.83 11.44
CA ASN A 106 -4.11 -22.28 10.15
C ASN A 106 -4.28 -21.07 9.24
N CYS A 107 -4.07 -21.28 7.95
CA CYS A 107 -4.37 -20.32 6.92
C CYS A 107 -5.43 -20.87 5.99
N GLU A 108 -6.33 -20.03 5.53
CA GLU A 108 -7.40 -20.41 4.62
C GLU A 108 -7.60 -19.34 3.54
N ILE A 109 -7.69 -19.78 2.29
CA ILE A 109 -8.05 -18.92 1.16
C ILE A 109 -9.48 -19.24 0.77
N THR A 110 -10.35 -18.23 0.82
CA THR A 110 -11.77 -18.34 0.48
C THR A 110 -12.11 -17.42 -0.69
N ASN A 111 -12.97 -17.88 -1.59
CA ASN A 111 -13.56 -17.00 -2.59
C ASN A 111 -14.75 -16.27 -1.95
N LYS A 112 -14.72 -14.93 -1.96
CA LYS A 112 -15.70 -14.09 -1.24
C LYS A 112 -17.09 -14.18 -1.86
N ASP A 113 -17.17 -14.36 -3.17
CA ASP A 113 -18.43 -14.36 -3.93
C ASP A 113 -19.18 -15.68 -3.74
N THR A 114 -18.46 -16.79 -3.85
CA THR A 114 -19.03 -18.14 -3.72
C THR A 114 -19.03 -18.68 -2.28
N LYS A 115 -18.33 -18.01 -1.36
CA LYS A 115 -18.06 -18.47 0.02
C LYS A 115 -17.35 -19.83 0.10
N LYS A 116 -16.73 -20.28 -1.00
CA LYS A 116 -16.06 -21.58 -1.06
C LYS A 116 -14.60 -21.44 -0.62
N THR A 117 -14.17 -22.32 0.29
CA THR A 117 -12.76 -22.53 0.62
C THR A 117 -12.02 -23.12 -0.59
N ILE A 118 -10.99 -22.41 -1.04
CA ILE A 118 -10.14 -22.78 -2.18
C ILE A 118 -9.01 -23.69 -1.70
N CYS A 119 -8.32 -23.29 -0.63
CA CYS A 119 -7.29 -24.09 0.00
C CYS A 119 -7.15 -23.76 1.48
N SER A 120 -6.62 -24.72 2.22
CA SER A 120 -6.28 -24.56 3.63
C SER A 120 -4.87 -25.07 3.87
N GLY A 121 -4.08 -24.29 4.61
CA GLY A 121 -2.76 -24.69 5.10
C GLY A 121 -2.78 -24.83 6.61
N LYS A 122 -1.95 -25.73 7.13
CA LYS A 122 -1.70 -25.85 8.57
C LYS A 122 -0.22 -25.69 8.82
N ASN A 123 0.12 -24.86 9.79
CA ASN A 123 1.50 -24.62 10.18
C ASN A 123 1.81 -25.28 11.54
N LYS A 124 3.01 -25.86 11.66
CA LYS A 124 3.54 -26.36 12.95
C LYS A 124 4.42 -25.28 13.57
N ALA A 125 4.18 -24.96 14.84
CA ALA A 125 5.05 -24.07 15.59
C ALA A 125 6.46 -24.68 15.76
N PRO A 126 7.53 -23.87 15.79
CA PRO A 126 7.57 -22.42 15.56
C PRO A 126 7.74 -22.12 14.07
N SER A 127 6.70 -21.58 13.42
CA SER A 127 6.86 -21.11 12.04
C SER A 127 5.94 -19.92 11.75
N LEU A 128 6.55 -18.93 11.09
CA LEU A 128 5.94 -17.65 10.78
C LEU A 128 5.14 -17.66 9.48
N ASN A 129 5.25 -18.72 8.66
CA ASN A 129 4.62 -18.76 7.34
C ASN A 129 3.65 -19.93 7.23
N CYS A 130 2.43 -19.67 6.79
CA CYS A 130 1.46 -20.71 6.44
C CYS A 130 1.14 -20.60 4.95
N SER A 131 1.25 -21.71 4.23
CA SER A 131 1.04 -21.73 2.79
C SER A 131 0.07 -22.82 2.38
N CYS A 132 -0.69 -22.58 1.31
CA CYS A 132 -1.45 -23.59 0.60
C CYS A 132 -1.41 -23.37 -0.92
N GLU A 133 -1.61 -24.45 -1.67
CA GLU A 133 -1.56 -24.45 -3.13
C GLU A 133 -2.93 -24.80 -3.71
N PHE A 134 -3.31 -24.15 -4.82
CA PHE A 134 -4.52 -24.48 -5.57
C PHE A 134 -4.31 -24.30 -7.08
N PRO A 135 -5.10 -24.98 -7.93
CA PRO A 135 -4.98 -24.85 -9.38
C PRO A 135 -5.42 -23.45 -9.88
N ALA A 136 -4.65 -22.86 -10.80
CA ALA A 136 -4.97 -21.54 -11.35
C ALA A 136 -6.26 -21.52 -12.19
N HIS A 137 -6.59 -22.62 -12.87
CA HIS A 137 -7.62 -22.68 -13.91
C HIS A 137 -9.07 -22.42 -13.46
N ASN A 138 -9.36 -22.42 -12.15
CA ASN A 138 -10.71 -22.22 -11.62
C ASN A 138 -10.91 -20.87 -10.94
N ILE A 139 -9.93 -19.97 -11.02
CA ILE A 139 -10.04 -18.62 -10.46
C ILE A 139 -9.91 -17.60 -11.59
N TYR A 140 -10.83 -16.65 -11.58
CA TYR A 140 -10.82 -15.52 -12.51
C TYR A 140 -10.12 -14.33 -11.88
N ASP A 141 -9.49 -13.48 -12.69
CA ASP A 141 -8.80 -12.28 -12.19
C ASP A 141 -9.71 -11.33 -11.40
N THR A 142 -11.01 -11.31 -11.73
CA THR A 142 -12.04 -10.49 -11.10
C THR A 142 -12.49 -10.99 -9.73
N ALA A 143 -12.14 -12.24 -9.37
CA ALA A 143 -12.58 -12.85 -8.12
C ALA A 143 -11.94 -12.16 -6.91
N THR A 144 -12.75 -11.85 -5.90
CA THR A 144 -12.22 -11.35 -4.62
C THR A 144 -11.88 -12.53 -3.71
N LEU A 145 -10.59 -12.69 -3.40
CA LEU A 145 -10.12 -13.72 -2.48
C LEU A 145 -9.92 -13.13 -1.09
N SER A 146 -10.23 -13.92 -0.07
CA SER A 146 -9.99 -13.58 1.33
C SER A 146 -9.02 -14.59 1.93
N ALA A 147 -7.84 -14.10 2.32
CA ALA A 147 -6.86 -14.86 3.06
C ALA A 147 -7.12 -14.67 4.55
N ALA A 148 -7.39 -15.75 5.25
CA ALA A 148 -7.61 -15.77 6.69
C ALA A 148 -6.46 -16.49 7.40
N ALA A 149 -6.01 -15.92 8.51
CA ALA A 149 -5.08 -16.53 9.45
C ALA A 149 -5.78 -16.70 10.79
N GLN A 150 -5.84 -17.93 11.29
CA GLN A 150 -6.55 -18.28 12.51
C GLN A 150 -5.64 -19.01 13.50
N SER A 151 -5.59 -18.49 14.72
CA SER A 151 -4.86 -19.07 15.85
C SER A 151 -5.71 -18.90 17.11
N ASN A 152 -6.08 -20.01 17.76
CA ASN A 152 -6.99 -19.99 18.91
C ASN A 152 -8.28 -19.18 18.60
N SER A 153 -8.62 -18.20 19.45
CA SER A 153 -9.76 -17.29 19.30
C SER A 153 -9.49 -16.09 18.38
N ILE A 154 -8.26 -15.96 17.88
CA ILE A 154 -7.85 -14.83 17.06
C ILE A 154 -7.86 -15.25 15.60
N ALA A 155 -8.79 -14.66 14.84
CA ALA A 155 -8.83 -14.72 13.40
C ALA A 155 -8.61 -13.32 12.81
N PHE A 156 -7.78 -13.27 11.78
CA PHE A 156 -7.55 -12.09 10.95
C PHE A 156 -7.77 -12.48 9.50
N SER A 157 -8.29 -11.54 8.71
CA SER A 157 -8.38 -11.71 7.27
C SER A 157 -7.92 -10.46 6.55
N ALA A 158 -7.52 -10.67 5.30
CA ALA A 158 -7.20 -9.64 4.32
C ALA A 158 -7.75 -10.07 2.96
N GLN A 159 -8.21 -9.10 2.17
CA GLN A 159 -8.79 -9.34 0.85
C GLN A 159 -7.85 -8.87 -0.25
N PHE A 160 -7.81 -9.59 -1.37
CA PHE A 160 -7.02 -9.26 -2.55
C PHE A 160 -7.72 -9.71 -3.85
N GLN A 161 -7.34 -9.11 -4.97
CA GLN A 161 -7.87 -9.35 -6.32
C GLN A 161 -6.72 -9.28 -7.33
N PHE A 162 -6.80 -10.04 -8.42
CA PHE A 162 -5.73 -10.07 -9.44
C PHE A 162 -5.95 -9.08 -10.60
N GLN A 163 -7.19 -8.66 -10.86
CA GLN A 163 -7.54 -7.78 -11.99
C GLN A 163 -6.83 -6.41 -11.96
N LYS A 164 -6.41 -5.94 -10.79
CA LYS A 164 -5.74 -4.62 -10.65
C LYS A 164 -4.29 -4.63 -11.12
N CYS A 165 -3.70 -5.79 -11.44
CA CYS A 165 -2.27 -5.89 -11.78
C CYS A 165 -1.88 -5.25 -13.12
N SER A 166 -2.75 -5.34 -14.12
CA SER A 166 -2.49 -4.85 -15.48
C SER A 166 -3.16 -3.51 -15.82
N GLN A 167 -4.03 -3.00 -14.94
CA GLN A 167 -4.74 -1.73 -15.16
C GLN A 167 -3.85 -0.49 -15.05
N TYR A 168 -2.67 -0.61 -14.44
CA TYR A 168 -1.74 0.50 -14.26
C TYR A 168 -0.38 0.12 -14.84
N SER A 169 -0.10 0.58 -16.06
CA SER A 169 1.20 0.39 -16.75
C SER A 169 2.36 1.19 -16.13
N ALA A 170 2.24 1.57 -14.85
CA ALA A 170 3.15 2.48 -14.15
C ALA A 170 3.49 2.05 -12.72
N PHE A 171 3.16 0.83 -12.30
CA PHE A 171 3.64 0.33 -11.02
C PHE A 171 5.16 0.12 -11.06
N SER A 172 5.85 0.55 -10.01
CA SER A 172 7.21 0.10 -9.74
C SER A 172 7.21 -1.40 -9.41
N CYS A 173 8.38 -2.01 -9.38
CA CYS A 173 8.50 -3.44 -9.07
C CYS A 173 7.97 -3.72 -7.65
N LEU A 174 8.36 -2.88 -6.68
CA LEU A 174 7.91 -2.98 -5.30
C LEU A 174 6.41 -2.74 -5.15
N ASP A 175 5.86 -1.74 -5.85
CA ASP A 175 4.41 -1.47 -5.79
C ASP A 175 3.60 -2.65 -6.35
N CYS A 176 4.07 -3.23 -7.46
CA CYS A 176 3.44 -4.39 -8.08
C CYS A 176 3.35 -5.58 -7.12
N ILE A 177 4.48 -6.00 -6.55
CA ILE A 177 4.50 -7.16 -5.64
C ILE A 177 3.75 -6.88 -4.33
N SER A 178 3.75 -5.63 -3.84
CA SER A 178 3.00 -5.24 -2.64
C SER A 178 1.49 -5.33 -2.83
N SER A 179 1.02 -5.23 -4.08
CA SER A 179 -0.39 -5.36 -4.46
C SER A 179 -0.85 -6.81 -4.65
N GLY A 180 0.04 -7.79 -4.42
CA GLY A 180 -0.25 -9.21 -4.62
C GLY A 180 -0.17 -9.66 -6.08
N CYS A 181 0.47 -8.86 -6.93
CA CYS A 181 0.70 -9.13 -8.35
C CYS A 181 2.09 -9.74 -8.58
N LEU A 182 2.35 -10.14 -9.83
CA LEU A 182 3.65 -10.63 -10.26
C LEU A 182 4.35 -9.62 -11.15
N TRP A 183 5.61 -9.32 -10.87
CA TRP A 183 6.45 -8.52 -11.77
C TRP A 183 7.26 -9.44 -12.69
N CYS A 184 6.95 -9.49 -13.99
CA CYS A 184 7.78 -10.26 -14.94
C CYS A 184 9.04 -9.46 -15.31
N THR A 185 10.23 -9.97 -15.04
CA THR A 185 11.48 -9.21 -15.19
C THR A 185 11.87 -8.89 -16.63
N LYS A 186 11.74 -9.85 -17.56
CA LYS A 186 12.05 -9.69 -18.99
C LYS A 186 11.11 -8.71 -19.68
N ALA A 187 9.81 -8.79 -19.34
CA ALA A 187 8.81 -7.90 -19.91
C ALA A 187 8.80 -6.53 -19.22
N SER A 188 9.36 -6.42 -18.00
CA SER A 188 9.26 -5.24 -17.14
C SER A 188 7.79 -4.80 -16.94
N THR A 189 6.92 -5.78 -16.71
CA THR A 189 5.47 -5.58 -16.65
C THR A 189 4.90 -6.22 -15.40
N CYS A 190 4.01 -5.49 -14.72
CA CYS A 190 3.18 -6.03 -13.65
C CYS A 190 2.00 -6.81 -14.23
N THR A 191 1.81 -8.05 -13.80
CA THR A 191 0.78 -8.95 -14.32
C THR A 191 0.11 -9.75 -13.23
N SER A 192 -1.03 -10.37 -13.58
CA SER A 192 -1.74 -11.28 -12.69
C SER A 192 -0.92 -12.56 -12.44
N PRO A 193 -0.89 -13.10 -11.20
CA PRO A 193 -0.34 -14.42 -10.91
C PRO A 193 -1.04 -15.58 -11.64
N LEU A 194 -2.25 -15.35 -12.20
CA LEU A 194 -2.95 -16.30 -13.06
C LEU A 194 -2.40 -16.33 -14.49
N SER A 195 -1.63 -15.30 -14.87
CA SER A 195 -0.95 -15.23 -16.17
C SER A 195 0.41 -15.93 -16.12
N GLN A 196 0.94 -16.30 -17.28
CA GLN A 196 2.24 -16.97 -17.39
C GLN A 196 3.37 -15.94 -17.48
N CYS A 197 4.11 -15.72 -16.38
CA CYS A 197 5.54 -15.44 -16.49
C CYS A 197 6.23 -16.81 -16.55
N GLU A 198 7.01 -17.12 -17.59
CA GLU A 198 7.79 -18.36 -17.73
C GLU A 198 8.92 -18.40 -16.69
N SER A 199 8.55 -18.55 -15.40
CA SER A 199 9.42 -18.53 -14.22
C SER A 199 10.35 -17.31 -14.05
N ASP A 200 10.07 -16.23 -14.78
CA ASP A 200 10.88 -15.00 -14.83
C ASP A 200 10.21 -13.85 -14.06
N TYR A 201 9.98 -14.05 -12.76
CA TYR A 201 9.36 -13.04 -11.90
C TYR A 201 10.31 -12.56 -10.82
N ALA A 202 10.16 -11.31 -10.41
CA ALA A 202 10.96 -10.70 -9.34
C ALA A 202 10.37 -10.97 -7.95
N ASP A 203 11.24 -11.31 -7.00
CA ASP A 203 10.97 -11.17 -5.57
C ASP A 203 11.31 -9.77 -5.04
N GLU A 204 11.13 -9.54 -3.74
CA GLU A 204 11.37 -8.25 -3.09
C GLU A 204 12.83 -7.78 -3.21
N ASP A 205 13.80 -8.68 -3.08
CA ASP A 205 15.22 -8.34 -3.17
C ASP A 205 15.62 -7.98 -4.61
N GLN A 206 15.10 -8.75 -5.58
CA GLN A 206 15.29 -8.46 -6.99
C GLN A 206 14.66 -7.12 -7.39
N CYS A 207 13.46 -6.81 -6.88
CA CYS A 207 12.83 -5.51 -7.11
C CYS A 207 13.67 -4.35 -6.60
N ARG A 208 14.28 -4.47 -5.40
CA ARG A 208 15.18 -3.44 -4.86
C ARG A 208 16.35 -3.18 -5.82
N VAL A 209 16.97 -4.23 -6.34
CA VAL A 209 18.07 -4.11 -7.31
C VAL A 209 17.61 -3.47 -8.64
N ILE A 210 16.40 -3.82 -9.13
CA ILE A 210 15.84 -3.24 -10.36
C ILE A 210 15.64 -1.73 -10.20
N GLU A 211 15.09 -1.30 -9.07
CA GLU A 211 14.82 0.12 -8.79
C GLU A 211 16.09 0.93 -8.51
N GLU A 212 17.07 0.34 -7.82
CA GLU A 212 18.41 0.93 -7.67
C GLU A 212 19.11 1.13 -9.03
N LYS A 213 18.97 0.16 -9.94
CA LYS A 213 19.51 0.29 -11.30
C LYS A 213 18.76 1.34 -12.13
N ALA A 214 17.45 1.48 -11.96
CA ALA A 214 16.67 2.51 -12.64
C ALA A 214 17.08 3.93 -12.20
N THR A 215 17.39 4.10 -10.90
CA THR A 215 17.89 5.37 -10.35
C THR A 215 19.33 5.67 -10.76
N GLN A 216 20.19 4.64 -10.91
CA GLN A 216 21.58 4.81 -11.40
C GLN A 216 21.67 4.93 -12.94
N GLY A 217 20.72 4.38 -13.69
CA GLY A 217 20.59 4.54 -15.14
C GLY A 217 20.22 5.98 -15.58
N SER A 218 19.77 6.81 -14.64
CA SER A 218 19.60 8.26 -14.82
C SER A 218 20.88 9.06 -14.51
N SER A 219 22.03 8.41 -14.35
CA SER A 219 23.32 9.06 -14.13
C SER A 219 24.16 9.09 -15.42
N SER A 220 23.74 9.89 -16.39
CA SER A 220 24.64 10.50 -17.39
C SER A 220 23.92 11.63 -18.14
N ASN A 221 23.62 12.72 -17.44
CA ASN A 221 23.52 14.12 -17.94
C ASN A 221 22.69 15.07 -17.03
N ASP A 222 22.68 14.87 -15.71
CA ASP A 222 22.20 15.91 -14.79
C ASP A 222 23.22 17.08 -14.79
N LYS A 223 22.98 18.07 -15.66
CA LYS A 223 23.73 19.34 -15.66
C LYS A 223 23.35 20.14 -14.41
N CYS A 224 24.01 19.84 -13.28
CA CYS A 224 23.99 20.71 -12.11
C CYS A 224 24.61 22.06 -12.48
N ARG A 225 23.80 23.13 -12.46
CA ARG A 225 24.28 24.49 -12.72
C ARG A 225 24.52 25.20 -11.40
N VAL A 226 25.78 25.57 -11.13
CA VAL A 226 26.14 26.37 -9.96
C VAL A 226 25.80 27.83 -10.26
N ILE A 227 24.81 28.38 -9.56
CA ILE A 227 24.51 29.82 -9.62
C ILE A 227 25.23 30.48 -8.44
N LYS A 228 26.28 31.25 -8.74
CA LYS A 228 26.92 32.14 -7.75
C LYS A 228 26.20 33.48 -7.80
N SER A 229 25.56 33.89 -6.72
CA SER A 229 25.09 35.27 -6.59
C SER A 229 26.26 36.16 -6.21
N LYS A 230 26.51 37.22 -6.98
CA LYS A 230 27.35 38.35 -6.57
C LYS A 230 26.43 39.41 -5.97
N THR A 231 26.58 39.70 -4.69
CA THR A 231 26.02 40.92 -4.10
C THR A 231 26.90 42.11 -4.49
N ALA A 232 26.30 43.29 -4.64
CA ALA A 232 26.95 44.52 -5.08
C ALA A 232 28.02 45.09 -4.11
N ASN A 233 28.32 44.39 -3.01
CA ASN A 233 29.36 44.74 -2.06
C ASN A 233 30.19 43.49 -1.70
N GLY A 234 31.06 43.06 -2.63
CA GLY A 234 32.37 42.44 -2.36
C GLY A 234 32.53 41.20 -1.47
N SER A 235 31.49 40.65 -0.83
CA SER A 235 31.59 39.50 0.07
C SER A 235 30.88 38.28 -0.50
N SER A 236 31.61 37.17 -0.57
CA SER A 236 31.17 35.88 -1.11
C SER A 236 29.95 35.34 -0.34
N ALA A 237 28.82 35.12 -1.02
CA ALA A 237 27.66 34.42 -0.49
C ALA A 237 27.64 32.95 -0.93
N ASN A 238 27.03 32.10 -0.08
CA ASN A 238 26.97 30.64 -0.21
C ASN A 238 26.42 30.18 -1.57
N ALA A 239 27.06 29.17 -2.16
CA ALA A 239 26.62 28.53 -3.40
C ALA A 239 25.39 27.66 -3.14
N LEU A 240 24.30 27.92 -3.86
CA LEU A 240 23.10 27.07 -3.82
C LEU A 240 23.22 26.00 -4.92
N HIS A 241 23.20 24.72 -4.52
CA HIS A 241 23.12 23.61 -5.46
C HIS A 241 21.65 23.32 -5.76
N ILE A 242 21.25 23.50 -7.02
CA ILE A 242 19.91 23.11 -7.49
C ILE A 242 20.09 21.93 -8.45
N CYS A 243 19.55 20.77 -8.06
CA CYS A 243 19.48 19.57 -8.88
C CYS A 243 18.02 19.38 -9.30
N PHE A 244 17.77 19.14 -10.59
CA PHE A 244 16.43 18.84 -11.11
C PHE A 244 16.41 17.39 -11.57
N SER A 245 15.58 16.57 -10.94
CA SER A 245 15.29 15.20 -11.37
C SER A 245 14.07 15.20 -12.31
N HIS A 246 14.28 14.77 -13.56
CA HIS A 246 13.33 14.49 -14.64
C HIS A 246 12.82 15.65 -15.54
N PRO A 247 12.48 15.37 -16.83
CA PRO A 247 12.44 16.36 -17.88
C PRO A 247 11.01 16.72 -18.31
N ASP A 248 10.23 17.43 -17.48
CA ASP A 248 8.99 18.08 -17.92
C ASP A 248 9.13 19.60 -17.91
N TRP A 249 9.91 20.13 -18.86
CA TRP A 249 10.37 21.52 -18.88
C TRP A 249 9.32 22.53 -19.39
N LEU A 250 8.16 22.06 -19.88
CA LEU A 250 7.13 22.95 -20.42
C LEU A 250 6.09 23.42 -19.38
N PHE A 251 5.89 22.68 -18.28
CA PHE A 251 4.91 23.06 -17.26
C PHE A 251 5.48 24.02 -16.19
N TYR A 252 6.75 23.88 -15.81
CA TYR A 252 7.36 24.71 -14.77
C TYR A 252 7.74 26.12 -15.22
N LEU A 253 8.10 26.31 -16.50
CA LEU A 253 8.38 27.65 -17.01
C LEU A 253 7.12 28.53 -17.03
N LEU A 254 5.93 27.96 -17.24
CA LEU A 254 4.66 28.69 -17.12
C LEU A 254 4.37 29.09 -15.66
N ALA A 255 4.63 28.22 -14.68
CA ALA A 255 4.37 28.52 -13.27
C ALA A 255 5.28 29.66 -12.71
N VAL A 256 6.55 29.70 -13.13
CA VAL A 256 7.49 30.75 -12.69
C VAL A 256 7.27 32.06 -13.44
N TRP A 257 6.87 32.02 -14.72
CA TRP A 257 6.59 33.25 -15.48
C TRP A 257 5.28 33.93 -15.03
N ILE A 258 4.24 33.15 -14.66
CA ILE A 258 2.98 33.70 -14.12
C ILE A 258 3.21 34.40 -12.78
N SER A 259 4.16 33.92 -11.97
CA SER A 259 4.50 34.49 -10.66
C SER A 259 5.31 35.79 -10.74
N CYS A 260 5.89 36.12 -11.90
CA CYS A 260 6.66 37.36 -12.13
C CYS A 260 5.87 38.45 -12.88
N LEU A 261 4.65 38.16 -13.37
CA LEU A 261 3.86 39.10 -14.18
C LEU A 261 2.73 39.81 -13.41
N TYR A 262 2.45 39.43 -12.16
CA TYR A 262 1.50 40.15 -11.31
C TYR A 262 2.17 40.62 -10.01
N PRO A 263 2.59 41.90 -9.93
CA PRO A 263 2.88 42.51 -8.64
C PRO A 263 1.56 42.65 -7.87
N VAL A 264 1.40 41.86 -6.79
CA VAL A 264 0.40 42.13 -5.75
C VAL A 264 0.77 43.47 -5.13
N SER A 265 -0.01 44.50 -5.45
CA SER A 265 0.09 45.82 -4.82
C SER A 265 -0.93 45.89 -3.69
N MET A 266 -0.41 46.11 -2.47
CA MET A 266 -1.05 46.54 -1.20
C MET A 266 -2.34 45.84 -0.74
#